data_AF-A0A950EJL0-F1
#
_entry.id   AF-A0A950EJL0-F1
#
_cell.length_a   1.000
_cell.length_b   1.000
_cell.length_c   1.000
_cell.angle_alpha   90.00
_cell.angle_beta   90.00
_cell.angle_gamma   90.00
#
_symmetry.space_group_name_H-M   'P 1'
#
loop_
_entity.id
_entity.type
_entity.pdbx_description
1 polymer ?
#
loop_
_entity_poly.entity_id
_entity_poly.type
_entity_poly.pdbx_seq_one_letter_code
_entity_poly.pdbx_strand_id
1 'polypeptide(L)'
;NEISFTDDFEGHNVVINGKIFAGPMLPQNGKPTEKPTSPVPRWGVSVTTPEDGEVWVTGSIVAGTGMNGAELRPAGTGGQVKLGGFLGPDAKVTVASTAVVQAGDGGRGVSDQTGKHVSGSTSCLVPTKGPHFIVPNRSTLVLTGTDGGDGGALRIWSRDISVQSDQVTPGAGGNGGNVQSLYGRIKAPDGTTGESGWNIDATSGSGGAGGGIDLRYSKTYSGGTLRPGRGGDAGSVNVAAGDGAPHCDGGQTEVHLGSPGAAGTDSTDTGTKLPPKGKPKPGSITLEGGGNGGPSTDAKHGGGNGGGVLIKDPSGAVGTFRVERYGDGGVGFDGCKVKPVTAGTDGGNGAELGPAGLPFTATDSFNGENAGDGNPPGARPGGHQRPEPIGKFVNSFGSGSFGKQCPGTLATPPKTSTTPATNTSYTCGGPETKILDTSNGFAVEDDGTAPSFSTNGKAYCVVQISTYHWNDGDGEPPGTIALESGKGTLGKWPATGSVGEPDPPTYPNGVPNANWTVTFSTSTKPVVIDGTYKCVDSDPSTWSQNEEPPSKGQGFCKIWVVPAKPAG
;
A
#
# COMPACT_ATOMS: atom_id res chain seq x y z
N ASN A 1 31.01 24.46 23.24
CA ASN A 1 30.59 24.24 21.84
C ASN A 1 31.35 23.07 21.25
N GLU A 2 31.29 21.91 21.91
CA GLU A 2 31.77 20.65 21.33
C GLU A 2 30.53 19.96 20.76
N ILE A 3 30.57 19.59 19.48
CA ILE A 3 29.50 18.84 18.84
C ILE A 3 29.83 17.37 19.08
N SER A 4 29.24 16.80 20.12
CA SER A 4 29.29 15.38 20.41
C SER A 4 28.10 14.67 19.73
N PHE A 5 28.33 13.44 19.27
CA PHE A 5 27.33 12.62 18.58
C PHE A 5 26.39 11.90 19.55
N THR A 6 26.82 11.76 20.81
CA THR A 6 26.07 11.17 21.93
C THR A 6 26.65 11.78 23.20
N ASP A 7 25.88 12.65 23.86
CA ASP A 7 26.28 13.18 25.17
C ASP A 7 25.56 12.43 26.28
N ASP A 8 26.34 11.65 27.03
CA ASP A 8 25.91 10.99 28.26
C ASP A 8 26.39 11.82 29.45
N PHE A 9 25.45 12.36 30.21
CA PHE A 9 25.72 13.08 31.45
C PHE A 9 25.28 12.23 32.63
N GLU A 10 26.21 11.92 33.54
CA GLU A 10 25.94 11.20 34.77
C GLU A 10 26.28 12.09 35.98
N GLY A 11 25.40 12.15 36.97
CA GLY A 11 25.66 12.88 38.19
C GLY A 11 24.55 12.71 39.21
N HIS A 12 24.84 13.00 40.48
CA HIS A 12 23.86 12.87 41.55
C HIS A 12 22.76 13.92 41.45
N ASN A 13 23.12 15.20 41.23
CA ASN A 13 22.17 16.27 40.95
C ASN A 13 22.63 16.99 39.70
N VAL A 14 21.92 16.80 38.58
CA VAL A 14 22.31 17.36 37.28
C VAL A 14 21.45 18.57 36.97
N VAL A 15 22.08 19.74 36.85
CA VAL A 15 21.42 20.99 36.47
C VAL A 15 21.85 21.39 35.07
N ILE A 16 20.89 21.51 34.16
CA ILE A 16 21.10 21.95 32.78
C ILE A 16 20.54 23.36 32.66
N ASN A 17 21.42 24.36 32.77
CA ASN A 17 21.09 25.80 32.69
C ASN A 17 21.51 26.46 31.37
N GLY A 18 22.25 25.75 30.54
CA GLY A 18 22.75 26.20 29.24
C GLY A 18 22.07 25.53 28.05
N LYS A 19 22.79 25.42 26.93
CA LYS A 19 22.30 24.78 25.71
C LYS A 19 23.11 23.52 25.41
N ILE A 20 22.43 22.37 25.35
CA ILE A 20 22.98 21.09 24.88
C ILE A 20 22.43 20.85 23.48
N PHE A 21 23.33 20.67 22.52
CA PHE A 21 23.01 20.30 21.14
C PHE A 21 23.76 19.03 20.79
N ALA A 22 23.04 17.92 20.64
CA ALA A 22 23.60 16.70 20.09
C ALA A 22 23.48 16.71 18.58
N GLY A 23 24.54 16.31 17.87
CA GLY A 23 24.53 16.29 16.41
C GLY A 23 23.48 15.34 15.81
N PRO A 24 23.20 15.46 14.50
CA PRO A 24 22.42 14.47 13.78
C PRO A 24 23.09 13.08 13.92
N MET A 25 22.30 12.02 14.11
CA MET A 25 22.86 10.67 14.04
C MET A 25 23.27 10.40 12.59
N LEU A 26 24.56 10.31 12.32
CA LEU A 26 25.04 9.89 11.00
C LEU A 26 24.65 8.41 10.78
N PRO A 27 23.91 8.03 9.71
CA PRO A 27 24.08 6.71 9.13
C PRO A 27 25.57 6.46 8.92
N GLN A 28 26.08 5.32 9.41
CA GLN A 28 27.49 4.94 9.27
C GLN A 28 27.91 5.05 7.80
N ASN A 29 28.69 6.08 7.45
CA ASN A 29 29.27 6.22 6.13
C ASN A 29 30.67 5.61 6.12
N GLY A 30 30.79 4.42 5.53
CA GLY A 30 32.08 3.81 5.24
C GLY A 30 32.04 2.45 4.54
N LYS A 31 31.12 2.24 3.57
CA LYS A 31 30.85 0.97 2.86
C LYS A 31 30.19 -0.13 3.71
N PRO A 32 29.18 -0.86 3.19
CA PRO A 32 28.61 -2.00 3.89
C PRO A 32 29.52 -3.20 3.68
N THR A 33 30.20 -3.66 4.73
CA THR A 33 30.64 -5.06 4.77
C THR A 33 29.88 -5.90 5.78
N GLU A 34 29.15 -5.31 6.73
CA GLU A 34 28.33 -6.11 7.66
C GLU A 34 27.01 -5.42 8.00
N LYS A 35 25.92 -6.17 7.80
CA LYS A 35 24.56 -5.83 8.23
C LYS A 35 24.58 -5.77 9.76
N PRO A 36 24.23 -4.65 10.43
CA PRO A 36 24.20 -4.61 11.88
C PRO A 36 23.13 -5.57 12.39
N THR A 37 23.53 -6.59 13.15
CA THR A 37 22.67 -7.64 13.70
C THR A 37 21.84 -7.19 14.91
N SER A 38 21.91 -5.93 15.33
CA SER A 38 21.06 -5.38 16.39
C SER A 38 20.91 -3.86 16.30
N PRO A 39 19.67 -3.32 16.31
CA PRO A 39 19.40 -1.89 16.32
C PRO A 39 19.61 -1.35 17.73
N VAL A 40 20.85 -1.04 18.11
CA VAL A 40 21.08 -0.35 19.40
C VAL A 40 20.56 1.09 19.24
N PRO A 41 19.54 1.52 20.01
CA PRO A 41 19.06 2.90 19.97
C PRO A 41 20.19 3.79 20.48
N ARG A 42 20.78 4.59 19.60
CA ARG A 42 21.76 5.58 20.03
C ARG A 42 20.99 6.82 20.50
N TRP A 43 21.32 7.30 21.70
CA TRP A 43 20.74 8.51 22.27
C TRP A 43 21.41 9.74 21.69
N GLY A 44 20.66 10.76 21.28
CA GLY A 44 21.26 12.05 20.99
C GLY A 44 21.77 12.67 22.29
N VAL A 45 20.91 12.72 23.32
CA VAL A 45 21.25 13.19 24.66
C VAL A 45 20.70 12.21 25.69
N SER A 46 21.53 11.77 26.62
CA SER A 46 21.12 11.01 27.79
C SER A 46 21.61 11.70 29.05
N VAL A 47 20.69 12.04 29.95
CA VAL A 47 21.02 12.63 31.25
C VAL A 47 20.53 11.67 32.30
N THR A 48 21.42 11.02 33.02
CA THR A 48 21.07 10.00 34.02
C THR A 48 21.57 10.39 35.40
N THR A 49 20.81 9.97 36.40
CA THR A 49 21.10 10.18 37.81
C THR A 49 21.03 8.83 38.54
N PRO A 50 21.79 8.65 39.64
CA PRO A 50 21.61 7.52 40.55
C PRO A 50 20.24 7.56 41.24
N GLU A 51 19.96 6.55 42.06
CA GLU A 51 18.66 6.25 42.65
C GLU A 51 17.97 7.45 43.35
N ASP A 52 18.71 8.28 44.06
CA ASP A 52 18.23 9.44 44.82
C ASP A 52 18.57 10.78 44.17
N GLY A 53 18.94 10.76 42.89
CA GLY A 53 19.39 11.95 42.18
C GLY A 53 18.30 12.74 41.47
N GLU A 54 18.53 14.04 41.29
CA GLU A 54 17.58 14.93 40.61
C GLU A 54 18.14 15.51 39.29
N VAL A 55 17.28 15.61 38.27
CA VAL A 55 17.57 16.30 37.00
C VAL A 55 16.74 17.57 36.90
N TRP A 56 17.41 18.72 36.76
CA TRP A 56 16.77 20.03 36.64
C TRP A 56 17.14 20.65 35.30
N VAL A 57 16.16 20.75 34.40
CA VAL A 57 16.32 21.39 33.09
C VAL A 57 15.73 22.80 33.15
N THR A 58 16.59 23.81 33.09
CA THR A 58 16.22 25.24 33.04
C THR A 58 16.63 25.91 31.73
N GLY A 59 17.59 25.31 31.00
CA GLY A 59 18.07 25.73 29.69
C GLY A 59 17.43 24.96 28.52
N SER A 60 18.20 24.65 27.48
CA SER A 60 17.72 23.94 26.28
C SER A 60 18.48 22.65 26.02
N ILE A 61 17.75 21.58 25.70
CA ILE A 61 18.27 20.31 25.19
C ILE A 61 17.62 20.10 23.83
N VAL A 62 18.43 20.07 22.78
CA VAL A 62 17.93 19.86 21.41
C VAL A 62 18.76 18.76 20.77
N ALA A 63 18.14 17.63 20.47
CA ALA A 63 18.78 16.58 19.71
C ALA A 63 18.69 16.87 18.20
N GLY A 64 19.74 16.52 17.47
CA GLY A 64 19.87 16.81 16.04
C GLY A 64 18.83 16.09 15.19
N THR A 65 18.34 16.77 14.17
CA THR A 65 17.46 16.19 13.15
C THR A 65 18.20 15.10 12.38
N GLY A 66 17.51 14.04 11.97
CA GLY A 66 18.04 13.07 11.04
C GLY A 66 18.48 13.73 9.74
N MET A 67 19.54 13.19 9.12
CA MET A 67 19.98 13.71 7.83
C MET A 67 18.94 13.40 6.75
N ASN A 68 18.72 14.35 5.84
CA ASN A 68 18.03 14.05 4.60
C ASN A 68 18.78 12.93 3.87
N GLY A 69 18.04 12.06 3.18
CA GLY A 69 18.69 11.06 2.36
C GLY A 69 19.62 11.70 1.32
N ALA A 70 20.64 10.97 0.93
CA ALA A 70 21.50 11.28 -0.21
C ALA A 70 21.61 10.03 -1.07
N GLU A 71 21.66 10.17 -2.40
CA GLU A 71 21.90 9.06 -3.34
C GLU A 71 21.00 7.83 -3.13
N LEU A 72 19.67 8.03 -3.18
CA LEU A 72 18.67 6.96 -3.04
C LEU A 72 18.74 6.17 -1.72
N ARG A 73 19.33 6.75 -0.66
CA ARG A 73 19.28 6.18 0.68
C ARG A 73 18.07 6.70 1.48
N PRO A 74 17.48 5.88 2.37
CA PRO A 74 16.51 6.35 3.35
C PRO A 74 17.08 7.50 4.20
N ALA A 75 16.19 8.39 4.65
CA ALA A 75 16.62 9.46 5.53
C ALA A 75 16.97 8.94 6.94
N GLY A 76 17.80 9.68 7.67
CA GLY A 76 18.21 9.32 9.02
C GLY A 76 17.12 9.55 10.06
N THR A 77 17.16 8.78 11.15
CA THR A 77 16.33 8.97 12.34
C THR A 77 16.78 10.20 13.14
N GLY A 78 15.83 10.91 13.72
CA GLY A 78 16.08 12.02 14.62
C GLY A 78 16.70 11.57 15.95
N GLY A 79 17.56 12.43 16.51
CA GLY A 79 18.22 12.16 17.78
C GLY A 79 17.23 12.02 18.94
N GLN A 80 17.45 11.03 19.79
CA GLN A 80 16.59 10.73 20.94
C GLN A 80 17.02 11.57 22.17
N VAL A 81 16.09 11.88 23.07
CA VAL A 81 16.39 12.53 24.36
C VAL A 81 15.93 11.64 25.52
N LYS A 82 16.83 11.36 26.47
CA LYS A 82 16.52 10.66 27.72
C LYS A 82 16.86 11.53 28.93
N LEU A 83 15.92 11.67 29.85
CA LEU A 83 16.10 12.32 31.14
C LEU A 83 15.79 11.33 32.27
N GLY A 84 16.70 11.19 33.23
CA GLY A 84 16.65 10.19 34.29
C GLY A 84 17.14 8.81 33.85
N GLY A 85 17.21 7.85 34.76
CA GLY A 85 17.73 6.52 34.40
C GLY A 85 17.77 5.46 35.49
N PHE A 86 17.95 5.82 36.76
CA PHE A 86 18.09 4.85 37.86
C PHE A 86 16.95 4.95 38.90
N LEU A 87 16.51 3.79 39.36
CA LEU A 87 15.18 3.53 39.95
C LEU A 87 15.12 3.68 41.48
N GLY A 88 15.63 4.77 42.02
CA GLY A 88 15.42 5.00 43.46
C GLY A 88 14.08 5.67 43.74
N PRO A 89 13.59 5.52 44.97
CA PRO A 89 12.32 6.07 45.41
C PRO A 89 12.29 7.61 45.38
N ASP A 90 13.42 8.28 45.25
CA ASP A 90 13.51 9.73 45.39
C ASP A 90 13.97 10.45 44.11
N ALA A 91 14.18 9.73 43.00
CA ALA A 91 14.60 10.33 41.74
C ALA A 91 13.54 11.28 41.17
N LYS A 92 13.92 12.53 40.85
CA LYS A 92 13.03 13.57 40.31
C LYS A 92 13.53 14.16 39.00
N VAL A 93 12.63 14.45 38.08
CA VAL A 93 12.92 15.24 36.88
C VAL A 93 12.03 16.49 36.86
N THR A 94 12.66 17.67 36.85
CA THR A 94 11.96 18.95 36.71
C THR A 94 12.40 19.68 35.44
N VAL A 95 11.46 20.00 34.57
CA VAL A 95 11.63 20.83 33.37
C VAL A 95 10.92 22.16 33.63
N ALA A 96 11.71 23.22 33.83
CA ALA A 96 11.19 24.56 34.15
C ALA A 96 10.40 25.15 32.98
N SER A 97 9.51 26.12 33.25
CA SER A 97 8.63 26.72 32.25
C SER A 97 9.35 27.39 31.07
N THR A 98 10.59 27.83 31.27
CA THR A 98 11.44 28.45 30.24
C THR A 98 12.29 27.45 29.46
N ALA A 99 12.33 26.18 29.89
CA ALA A 99 13.20 25.19 29.30
C ALA A 99 12.69 24.71 27.94
N VAL A 100 13.60 24.27 27.07
CA VAL A 100 13.26 23.64 25.79
C VAL A 100 13.84 22.23 25.78
N VAL A 101 13.01 21.22 25.53
CA VAL A 101 13.45 19.83 25.42
C VAL A 101 12.88 19.26 24.13
N GLN A 102 13.73 19.16 23.11
CA GLN A 102 13.33 18.76 21.76
C GLN A 102 14.15 17.57 21.29
N ALA A 103 13.47 16.46 20.98
CA ALA A 103 14.09 15.38 20.23
C ALA A 103 14.14 15.75 18.73
N GLY A 104 15.08 15.16 17.99
CA GLY A 104 15.32 15.54 16.60
C GLY A 104 14.20 15.06 15.67
N ASP A 105 13.85 15.83 14.66
CA ASP A 105 12.95 15.36 13.60
C ASP A 105 13.66 14.33 12.71
N GLY A 106 12.91 13.44 12.07
CA GLY A 106 13.42 12.55 11.05
C GLY A 106 13.79 13.29 9.77
N GLY A 107 14.79 12.79 9.06
CA GLY A 107 15.23 13.37 7.79
C GLY A 107 14.18 13.22 6.69
N ARG A 108 14.22 14.09 5.67
CA ARG A 108 13.34 13.94 4.50
C ARG A 108 13.88 12.90 3.53
N GLY A 109 12.97 12.12 2.94
CA GLY A 109 13.25 11.25 1.82
C GLY A 109 13.72 12.01 0.58
N VAL A 110 14.47 11.34 -0.27
CA VAL A 110 15.01 11.86 -1.53
C VAL A 110 13.97 11.69 -2.61
N SER A 111 13.73 12.74 -3.38
CA SER A 111 12.88 12.64 -4.56
C SER A 111 13.70 12.27 -5.78
N ASP A 112 13.29 11.24 -6.51
CA ASP A 112 13.89 10.91 -7.80
C ASP A 112 13.29 11.79 -8.90
N GLN A 113 14.18 12.37 -9.70
CA GLN A 113 13.87 13.34 -10.74
C GLN A 113 14.30 12.86 -12.13
N THR A 114 15.13 11.83 -12.20
CA THR A 114 15.80 11.40 -13.43
C THR A 114 15.44 9.98 -13.83
N GLY A 115 15.18 9.12 -12.85
CA GLY A 115 14.93 7.70 -13.06
C GLY A 115 16.13 6.93 -13.58
N LYS A 116 15.95 5.62 -13.62
CA LYS A 116 16.90 4.64 -14.14
C LYS A 116 16.25 3.88 -15.28
N HIS A 117 16.90 3.87 -16.44
CA HIS A 117 16.46 3.07 -17.56
C HIS A 117 16.78 1.58 -17.33
N VAL A 118 15.77 0.73 -17.51
CA VAL A 118 15.90 -0.72 -17.62
C VAL A 118 15.61 -1.12 -19.06
N SER A 119 16.63 -1.64 -19.75
CA SER A 119 16.57 -1.94 -21.18
C SER A 119 15.58 -3.06 -21.48
N GLY A 120 14.68 -2.81 -22.42
CA GLY A 120 13.81 -3.80 -23.03
C GLY A 120 13.71 -3.62 -24.54
N SER A 121 12.95 -4.50 -25.18
CA SER A 121 12.51 -4.33 -26.56
C SER A 121 11.32 -3.38 -26.59
N THR A 122 11.47 -2.24 -27.22
CA THR A 122 10.35 -1.36 -27.57
C THR A 122 9.68 -1.77 -28.87
N SER A 123 10.20 -2.77 -29.61
CA SER A 123 9.65 -3.14 -30.92
C SER A 123 8.16 -3.49 -30.86
N CYS A 124 7.38 -2.83 -31.71
CA CYS A 124 5.99 -3.16 -31.94
C CYS A 124 5.92 -4.15 -33.10
N LEU A 125 5.52 -5.38 -32.82
CA LEU A 125 5.14 -6.32 -33.86
C LEU A 125 3.81 -5.85 -34.45
N VAL A 126 3.87 -5.03 -35.51
CA VAL A 126 2.68 -4.73 -36.32
C VAL A 126 2.22 -6.05 -36.92
N PRO A 127 1.13 -6.67 -36.43
CA PRO A 127 0.72 -7.96 -36.94
C PRO A 127 0.19 -7.71 -38.34
N THR A 128 0.88 -8.22 -39.36
CA THR A 128 0.38 -8.10 -40.74
C THR A 128 -0.99 -8.76 -40.89
N LYS A 129 -1.32 -9.76 -40.05
CA LYS A 129 -2.66 -10.35 -39.82
C LYS A 129 -2.74 -11.11 -38.47
N GLY A 130 -3.16 -10.48 -37.37
CA GLY A 130 -3.40 -11.18 -36.09
C GLY A 130 -3.63 -10.25 -34.89
N PRO A 131 -4.12 -10.76 -33.73
CA PRO A 131 -4.25 -9.96 -32.51
C PRO A 131 -2.88 -9.49 -32.02
N HIS A 132 -2.79 -8.24 -31.54
CA HIS A 132 -1.56 -7.66 -30.98
C HIS A 132 -1.03 -8.55 -29.85
N PHE A 133 0.16 -9.13 -30.05
CA PHE A 133 0.84 -9.93 -29.04
C PHE A 133 1.61 -8.97 -28.11
N ILE A 134 1.25 -8.93 -26.84
CA ILE A 134 1.95 -8.11 -25.84
C ILE A 134 3.39 -8.65 -25.72
N VAL A 135 4.38 -7.82 -26.03
CA VAL A 135 5.79 -8.16 -25.89
C VAL A 135 6.16 -8.00 -24.40
N PRO A 136 6.59 -9.04 -23.67
CA PRO A 136 6.73 -9.01 -22.21
C PRO A 136 7.93 -8.21 -21.68
N ASN A 137 8.77 -7.63 -22.54
CA ASN A 137 10.01 -6.94 -22.13
C ASN A 137 10.12 -5.55 -22.75
N ARG A 138 9.26 -4.59 -22.38
CA ARG A 138 9.39 -3.20 -22.86
C ARG A 138 10.46 -2.45 -22.07
N SER A 139 11.06 -1.42 -22.68
CA SER A 139 11.93 -0.50 -21.94
C SER A 139 11.13 0.22 -20.87
N THR A 140 11.67 0.27 -19.66
CA THR A 140 11.02 0.85 -18.49
C THR A 140 11.89 1.93 -17.88
N LEU A 141 11.30 3.07 -17.58
CA LEU A 141 11.89 4.10 -16.74
C LEU A 141 11.47 3.83 -15.28
N VAL A 142 12.42 3.37 -14.46
CA VAL A 142 12.19 3.09 -13.04
C VAL A 142 12.52 4.33 -12.22
N LEU A 143 11.61 4.75 -11.35
CA LEU A 143 11.73 5.94 -10.53
C LEU A 143 11.51 5.60 -9.06
N THR A 144 12.36 6.08 -8.16
CA THR A 144 12.29 5.69 -6.74
C THR A 144 12.54 6.85 -5.78
N GLY A 145 11.48 7.30 -5.12
CA GLY A 145 11.57 8.14 -3.92
C GLY A 145 11.96 7.31 -2.70
N THR A 146 12.77 7.86 -1.79
CA THR A 146 13.19 7.14 -0.58
C THR A 146 12.33 7.49 0.63
N ASP A 147 12.28 6.60 1.61
CA ASP A 147 11.53 6.83 2.83
C ASP A 147 12.08 8.01 3.65
N GLY A 148 11.18 8.72 4.33
CA GLY A 148 11.51 9.66 5.38
C GLY A 148 11.98 8.93 6.64
N GLY A 149 12.83 9.59 7.43
CA GLY A 149 13.36 9.03 8.66
C GLY A 149 12.40 9.20 9.82
N ASP A 150 12.54 8.38 10.87
CA ASP A 150 11.70 8.48 12.06
C ASP A 150 12.09 9.69 12.93
N GLY A 151 11.12 10.24 13.65
CA GLY A 151 11.35 11.25 14.67
C GLY A 151 12.00 10.67 15.92
N GLY A 152 12.81 11.48 16.59
CA GLY A 152 13.44 11.16 17.87
C GLY A 152 12.40 11.03 18.99
N ALA A 153 12.47 9.98 19.80
CA ALA A 153 11.62 9.84 20.98
C ALA A 153 12.17 10.65 22.15
N LEU A 154 11.25 11.00 23.05
CA LEU A 154 11.52 11.62 24.33
C LEU A 154 11.20 10.64 25.45
N ARG A 155 12.19 10.31 26.28
CA ARG A 155 12.01 9.44 27.45
C ARG A 155 12.32 10.18 28.73
N ILE A 156 11.38 10.19 29.66
CA ILE A 156 11.59 10.77 31.00
C ILE A 156 11.26 9.72 32.03
N TRP A 157 12.28 9.25 32.75
CA TRP A 157 12.17 8.14 33.68
C TRP A 157 12.49 8.60 35.09
N SER A 158 11.46 8.72 35.92
CA SER A 158 11.58 9.20 37.30
C SER A 158 10.27 8.98 38.04
N ARG A 159 10.34 8.94 39.38
CA ARG A 159 9.15 8.79 40.23
C ARG A 159 8.30 10.06 40.25
N ASP A 160 8.94 11.21 40.33
CA ASP A 160 8.28 12.51 40.36
C ASP A 160 8.73 13.36 39.16
N ILE A 161 7.82 13.53 38.22
CA ILE A 161 8.06 14.27 36.97
C ILE A 161 7.28 15.59 37.01
N SER A 162 7.98 16.70 36.87
CA SER A 162 7.40 18.04 36.78
C SER A 162 7.78 18.71 35.47
N VAL A 163 6.83 18.93 34.57
CA VAL A 163 7.06 19.55 33.26
C VAL A 163 6.24 20.82 33.13
N GLN A 164 6.86 21.95 33.43
CA GLN A 164 6.20 23.27 33.39
C GLN A 164 6.31 23.94 32.02
N SER A 165 7.20 23.47 31.15
CA SER A 165 7.39 24.00 29.80
C SER A 165 6.39 23.42 28.81
N ASP A 166 5.96 24.25 27.86
CA ASP A 166 5.18 23.85 26.68
C ASP A 166 6.06 23.50 25.46
N GLN A 167 7.39 23.64 25.59
CA GLN A 167 8.41 23.36 24.57
C GLN A 167 9.09 22.00 24.80
N VAL A 168 8.33 21.02 25.28
CA VAL A 168 8.79 19.64 25.45
C VAL A 168 8.16 18.78 24.37
N THR A 169 8.93 18.49 23.33
CA THR A 169 8.43 17.86 22.10
C THR A 169 9.33 16.71 21.62
N PRO A 170 8.78 15.52 21.35
CA PRO A 170 9.48 14.54 20.54
C PRO A 170 9.61 15.03 19.09
N GLY A 171 10.44 14.36 18.30
CA GLY A 171 10.64 14.69 16.89
C GLY A 171 9.47 14.27 16.01
N ALA A 172 9.21 15.02 14.94
CA ALA A 172 8.30 14.59 13.88
C ALA A 172 8.99 13.58 12.94
N GLY A 173 8.22 12.70 12.33
CA GLY A 173 8.70 11.85 11.24
C GLY A 173 8.94 12.67 9.98
N GLY A 174 9.96 12.29 9.21
CA GLY A 174 10.30 12.93 7.94
C GLY A 174 9.35 12.52 6.82
N ASN A 175 9.11 13.41 5.86
CA ASN A 175 8.28 13.09 4.70
C ASN A 175 9.01 12.14 3.74
N GLY A 176 8.25 11.25 3.11
CA GLY A 176 8.73 10.39 2.02
C GLY A 176 9.12 11.17 0.77
N GLY A 177 10.04 10.60 0.02
CA GLY A 177 10.52 11.13 -1.25
C GLY A 177 9.47 11.04 -2.35
N ASN A 178 9.34 12.10 -3.14
CA ASN A 178 8.43 12.13 -4.28
C ASN A 178 9.08 11.51 -5.53
N VAL A 179 8.26 11.09 -6.49
CA VAL A 179 8.69 10.86 -7.87
C VAL A 179 8.12 11.98 -8.72
N GLN A 180 8.90 13.03 -8.96
CA GLN A 180 8.49 14.17 -9.78
C GLN A 180 9.73 14.96 -10.23
N SER A 181 9.61 15.67 -11.34
CA SER A 181 10.66 16.60 -11.78
C SER A 181 10.58 17.90 -10.98
N LEU A 182 11.71 18.58 -10.77
CA LEU A 182 11.73 19.94 -10.22
C LEU A 182 10.87 20.92 -11.02
N TYR A 183 10.67 20.63 -12.32
CA TYR A 183 9.94 21.49 -13.25
C TYR A 183 8.62 20.87 -13.72
N GLY A 184 8.10 19.86 -13.01
CA GLY A 184 6.80 19.27 -13.29
C GLY A 184 6.86 17.76 -13.40
N ARG A 185 6.43 17.22 -14.54
CA ARG A 185 6.21 15.79 -14.75
C ARG A 185 7.46 15.11 -15.29
N ILE A 186 7.72 13.87 -14.86
CA ILE A 186 8.69 12.99 -15.52
C ILE A 186 7.96 12.23 -16.63
N LYS A 187 8.31 12.48 -17.89
CA LYS A 187 7.78 11.72 -19.03
C LYS A 187 8.82 10.69 -19.48
N ALA A 188 8.42 9.43 -19.61
CA ALA A 188 9.25 8.42 -20.26
C ALA A 188 9.32 8.69 -21.79
N PRO A 189 10.38 8.25 -22.47
CA PRO A 189 10.53 8.46 -23.91
C PRO A 189 9.38 7.87 -24.72
N ASP A 190 8.92 8.64 -25.70
CA ASP A 190 7.98 8.16 -26.72
C ASP A 190 8.68 7.14 -27.63
N GLY A 191 7.90 6.22 -28.19
CA GLY A 191 8.38 5.25 -29.15
C GLY A 191 8.86 5.93 -30.43
N THR A 192 9.98 5.45 -30.99
CA THR A 192 10.39 5.83 -32.34
C THR A 192 9.75 4.90 -33.39
N THR A 193 9.95 5.14 -34.68
CA THR A 193 9.27 4.36 -35.74
C THR A 193 9.36 2.85 -35.53
N GLY A 194 8.21 2.19 -35.39
CA GLY A 194 8.12 0.75 -35.13
C GLY A 194 8.30 0.36 -33.66
N GLU A 195 8.28 1.33 -32.75
CA GLU A 195 8.47 1.14 -31.32
C GLU A 195 7.28 1.65 -30.50
N SER A 196 6.95 0.91 -29.45
CA SER A 196 6.00 1.30 -28.41
C SER A 196 6.60 2.35 -27.48
N GLY A 197 5.75 3.09 -26.80
CA GLY A 197 6.17 4.01 -25.75
C GLY A 197 6.82 3.28 -24.57
N TRP A 198 7.72 3.96 -23.87
CA TRP A 198 8.39 3.39 -22.71
C TRP A 198 7.46 3.27 -21.52
N ASN A 199 7.57 2.16 -20.79
CA ASN A 199 6.86 1.97 -19.54
C ASN A 199 7.44 2.86 -18.43
N ILE A 200 6.64 3.09 -17.39
CA ILE A 200 7.09 3.66 -16.12
C ILE A 200 6.79 2.68 -15.00
N ASP A 201 7.75 2.55 -14.09
CA ASP A 201 7.58 1.96 -12.77
C ASP A 201 8.03 3.00 -11.75
N ALA A 202 7.09 3.57 -11.00
CA ALA A 202 7.33 4.69 -10.10
C ALA A 202 6.95 4.33 -8.66
N THR A 203 7.93 4.35 -7.76
CA THR A 203 7.74 4.13 -6.32
C THR A 203 7.99 5.41 -5.54
N SER A 204 7.00 5.93 -4.80
CA SER A 204 7.23 7.01 -3.83
C SER A 204 7.67 6.47 -2.47
N GLY A 205 8.38 7.30 -1.70
CA GLY A 205 8.81 6.93 -0.36
C GLY A 205 7.68 7.04 0.67
N SER A 206 7.76 6.25 1.73
CA SER A 206 6.89 6.33 2.90
C SER A 206 7.32 7.48 3.82
N GLY A 207 6.38 8.01 4.60
CA GLY A 207 6.70 8.93 5.69
C GLY A 207 7.28 8.17 6.89
N GLY A 208 8.24 8.77 7.58
CA GLY A 208 8.80 8.20 8.82
C GLY A 208 7.83 8.31 10.00
N ALA A 209 7.96 7.44 10.99
CA ALA A 209 7.15 7.49 12.20
C ALA A 209 7.47 8.75 13.04
N GLY A 210 6.48 9.28 13.74
CA GLY A 210 6.70 10.32 14.75
C GLY A 210 7.42 9.76 15.97
N GLY A 211 8.21 10.59 16.65
CA GLY A 211 8.86 10.23 17.90
C GLY A 211 7.85 10.00 19.04
N GLY A 212 8.03 8.93 19.80
CA GLY A 212 7.18 8.62 20.94
C GLY A 212 7.52 9.45 22.19
N ILE A 213 6.60 9.46 23.15
CA ILE A 213 6.84 9.91 24.52
C ILE A 213 6.72 8.71 25.45
N ASP A 214 7.75 8.53 26.28
CA ASP A 214 7.81 7.47 27.28
C ASP A 214 8.08 8.06 28.66
N LEU A 215 7.01 8.21 29.45
CA LEU A 215 7.10 8.52 30.86
C LEU A 215 6.98 7.21 31.64
N ARG A 216 8.09 6.75 32.23
CA ARG A 216 8.10 5.51 33.02
C ARG A 216 8.34 5.78 34.49
N TYR A 217 7.77 4.89 35.31
CA TYR A 217 7.93 4.85 36.77
C TYR A 217 7.37 6.06 37.52
N SER A 218 6.66 6.94 36.83
CA SER A 218 6.04 8.12 37.42
C SER A 218 4.93 7.71 38.39
N LYS A 219 5.13 8.01 39.67
CA LYS A 219 4.07 8.03 40.67
C LYS A 219 3.32 9.36 40.63
N THR A 220 4.04 10.45 40.37
CA THR A 220 3.45 11.78 40.20
C THR A 220 3.96 12.43 38.93
N TYR A 221 3.01 12.94 38.14
CA TYR A 221 3.28 13.78 36.98
C TYR A 221 2.53 15.10 37.17
N SER A 222 3.25 16.22 37.09
CA SER A 222 2.68 17.56 37.16
C SER A 222 3.19 18.39 35.98
N GLY A 223 2.31 18.69 35.02
CA GLY A 223 2.75 19.42 33.84
C GLY A 223 1.66 19.64 32.80
N GLY A 224 2.00 20.45 31.78
CA GLY A 224 1.17 20.63 30.60
C GLY A 224 1.14 19.37 29.74
N THR A 225 0.13 19.20 28.88
CA THR A 225 0.01 17.95 28.12
C THR A 225 1.11 17.81 27.07
N LEU A 226 1.86 16.72 27.14
CA LEU A 226 2.83 16.32 26.12
C LEU A 226 2.10 15.65 24.95
N ARG A 227 2.64 15.79 23.74
CA ARG A 227 2.06 15.19 22.53
C ARG A 227 3.11 14.42 21.76
N PRO A 228 2.79 13.20 21.29
CA PRO A 228 3.71 12.45 20.46
C PRO A 228 3.99 13.18 19.15
N GLY A 229 5.10 12.80 18.52
CA GLY A 229 5.51 13.30 17.23
C GLY A 229 4.47 12.95 16.16
N ARG A 230 4.27 13.87 15.22
CA ARG A 230 3.48 13.60 14.03
C ARG A 230 4.29 12.70 13.10
N GLY A 231 3.67 11.70 12.48
CA GLY A 231 4.28 10.96 11.38
C GLY A 231 4.52 11.84 10.15
N GLY A 232 5.44 11.43 9.30
CA GLY A 232 5.73 12.05 8.02
C GLY A 232 4.63 11.83 6.99
N ASP A 233 4.51 12.73 6.03
CA ASP A 233 3.64 12.53 4.87
C ASP A 233 4.28 11.50 3.92
N ALA A 234 3.45 10.70 3.25
CA ALA A 234 3.90 9.85 2.16
C ALA A 234 4.31 10.69 0.93
N GLY A 235 5.25 10.18 0.14
CA GLY A 235 5.66 10.78 -1.12
C GLY A 235 4.57 10.67 -2.18
N SER A 236 4.59 11.59 -3.15
CA SER A 236 3.67 11.63 -4.28
C SER A 236 4.36 11.27 -5.60
N VAL A 237 3.58 10.87 -6.60
CA VAL A 237 4.04 10.47 -7.93
C VAL A 237 3.42 11.37 -9.00
N ASN A 238 4.25 11.98 -9.85
CA ASN A 238 3.85 12.80 -10.98
C ASN A 238 4.64 12.39 -12.24
N VAL A 239 4.06 11.47 -13.01
CA VAL A 239 4.76 10.77 -14.10
C VAL A 239 3.87 10.62 -15.32
N ALA A 240 4.48 10.28 -16.46
CA ALA A 240 3.74 9.78 -17.60
C ALA A 240 4.58 8.86 -18.49
N ALA A 241 4.01 7.72 -18.88
CA ALA A 241 4.68 6.84 -19.84
C ALA A 241 4.86 7.50 -21.21
N GLY A 242 5.72 6.88 -22.02
CA GLY A 242 5.90 7.28 -23.41
C GLY A 242 4.66 6.99 -24.24
N ASP A 243 4.42 7.81 -25.25
CA ASP A 243 3.43 7.55 -26.29
C ASP A 243 4.02 6.56 -27.32
N GLY A 244 3.17 5.75 -27.94
CA GLY A 244 3.58 4.86 -29.02
C GLY A 244 3.86 5.62 -30.31
N ALA A 245 4.81 5.12 -31.09
CA ALA A 245 4.92 5.52 -32.49
C ALA A 245 3.68 5.07 -33.29
N PRO A 246 3.45 5.57 -34.51
CA PRO A 246 2.32 5.14 -35.31
C PRO A 246 2.13 3.62 -35.34
N HIS A 247 0.88 3.17 -35.14
CA HIS A 247 0.49 1.75 -35.00
C HIS A 247 1.03 0.99 -33.78
N CYS A 248 1.74 1.67 -32.88
CA CYS A 248 2.38 1.08 -31.71
C CYS A 248 1.68 1.50 -30.43
N ASP A 249 1.68 0.62 -29.44
CA ASP A 249 1.04 0.91 -28.17
C ASP A 249 1.81 1.97 -27.36
N GLY A 250 1.08 2.70 -26.53
CA GLY A 250 1.68 3.51 -25.47
C GLY A 250 2.33 2.66 -24.39
N GLY A 251 3.20 3.29 -23.61
CA GLY A 251 3.85 2.67 -22.47
C GLY A 251 2.90 2.49 -21.29
N GLN A 252 3.06 1.40 -20.55
CA GLN A 252 2.32 1.12 -19.33
C GLN A 252 2.88 1.92 -18.15
N THR A 253 2.05 2.20 -17.15
CA THR A 253 2.51 2.83 -15.89
C THR A 253 2.12 1.96 -14.71
N GLU A 254 3.12 1.64 -13.91
CA GLU A 254 2.98 1.03 -12.60
C GLU A 254 3.40 2.05 -11.53
N VAL A 255 2.55 2.23 -10.53
CA VAL A 255 2.79 3.18 -9.43
C VAL A 255 2.68 2.45 -8.10
N HIS A 256 3.72 2.58 -7.29
CA HIS A 256 3.77 2.15 -5.90
C HIS A 256 3.79 3.39 -5.00
N LEU A 257 2.79 3.54 -4.14
CA LEU A 257 2.78 4.62 -3.16
C LEU A 257 3.35 4.17 -1.83
N GLY A 258 4.19 5.01 -1.24
CA GLY A 258 4.58 4.87 0.16
C GLY A 258 3.42 5.16 1.12
N SER A 259 3.56 4.66 2.34
CA SER A 259 2.56 4.83 3.41
C SER A 259 2.81 6.13 4.21
N PRO A 260 1.76 6.80 4.71
CA PRO A 260 1.95 7.84 5.72
C PRO A 260 2.63 7.26 6.97
N GLY A 261 3.54 8.01 7.58
CA GLY A 261 4.25 7.55 8.77
C GLY A 261 3.33 7.45 9.98
N ALA A 262 3.56 6.46 10.85
CA ALA A 262 2.78 6.31 12.07
C ALA A 262 2.93 7.53 13.00
N ALA A 263 1.89 7.82 13.76
CA ALA A 263 2.00 8.70 14.92
C ALA A 263 2.99 8.13 15.94
N GLY A 264 3.72 9.01 16.63
CA GLY A 264 4.52 8.57 17.77
C GLY A 264 3.66 7.93 18.85
N THR A 265 4.21 6.96 19.56
CA THR A 265 3.53 6.29 20.66
C THR A 265 3.49 7.17 21.90
N ASP A 266 2.42 7.04 22.67
CA ASP A 266 2.29 7.63 24.00
C ASP A 266 2.12 6.49 25.00
N SER A 267 3.23 6.12 25.66
CA SER A 267 3.26 5.09 26.71
C SER A 267 3.07 5.67 28.11
N THR A 268 2.55 6.89 28.24
CA THR A 268 2.32 7.48 29.55
C THR A 268 1.21 6.75 30.30
N ASP A 269 1.54 6.21 31.48
CA ASP A 269 0.58 5.61 32.43
C ASP A 269 -0.35 6.67 33.06
N THR A 270 -0.19 7.94 32.72
CA THR A 270 -0.85 9.09 33.38
C THR A 270 -2.22 9.43 32.81
N GLY A 271 -2.74 8.65 31.85
CA GLY A 271 -4.15 8.69 31.44
C GLY A 271 -4.55 9.84 30.50
N THR A 272 -3.64 10.71 30.09
CA THR A 272 -3.92 11.80 29.12
C THR A 272 -3.25 11.55 27.77
N LYS A 273 -3.72 10.51 27.04
CA LYS A 273 -3.28 10.22 25.67
C LYS A 273 -3.89 11.24 24.70
N LEU A 274 -3.18 12.35 24.44
CA LEU A 274 -3.59 13.26 23.38
C LEU A 274 -3.02 12.79 22.03
N PRO A 275 -3.80 12.84 20.94
CA PRO A 275 -3.27 12.53 19.63
C PRO A 275 -2.20 13.55 19.21
N PRO A 276 -1.29 13.16 18.29
CA PRO A 276 -0.34 14.09 17.68
C PRO A 276 -1.03 15.30 17.06
N LYS A 277 -0.28 16.39 16.88
CA LYS A 277 -0.78 17.58 16.16
C LYS A 277 -0.89 17.27 14.65
N GLY A 278 -2.10 16.93 14.22
CA GLY A 278 -2.44 16.66 12.83
C GLY A 278 -2.18 15.21 12.42
N LYS A 279 -2.81 14.81 11.31
CA LYS A 279 -2.60 13.48 10.72
C LYS A 279 -1.56 13.56 9.61
N PRO A 280 -0.69 12.55 9.47
CA PRO A 280 0.16 12.40 8.29
C PRO A 280 -0.74 12.26 7.05
N LYS A 281 -0.29 12.82 5.92
CA LYS A 281 -1.06 12.81 4.68
C LYS A 281 -0.65 11.62 3.80
N PRO A 282 -1.63 10.99 3.12
CA PRO A 282 -1.36 10.04 2.07
C PRO A 282 -0.72 10.69 0.83
N GLY A 283 0.02 9.88 0.08
CA GLY A 283 0.66 10.27 -1.16
C GLY A 283 -0.37 10.54 -2.25
N SER A 284 -0.05 11.42 -3.19
CA SER A 284 -0.91 11.72 -4.35
C SER A 284 -0.32 11.16 -5.63
N ILE A 285 -1.17 10.87 -6.62
CA ILE A 285 -0.76 10.43 -7.95
C ILE A 285 -1.32 11.43 -8.96
N THR A 286 -0.46 11.90 -9.86
CA THR A 286 -0.85 12.66 -11.05
C THR A 286 -0.27 11.97 -12.29
N LEU A 287 -1.14 11.53 -13.19
CA LEU A 287 -0.76 10.96 -14.50
C LEU A 287 -1.30 11.89 -15.58
N GLU A 288 -0.42 12.52 -16.36
CA GLU A 288 -0.86 13.45 -17.40
C GLU A 288 -0.17 13.19 -18.73
N GLY A 289 -0.89 13.20 -19.85
CA GLY A 289 -0.30 13.39 -21.19
C GLY A 289 0.75 12.35 -21.61
N GLY A 290 0.50 11.07 -21.36
CA GLY A 290 1.41 9.98 -21.77
C GLY A 290 0.74 8.62 -21.84
N GLY A 291 1.49 7.62 -22.27
CA GLY A 291 0.96 6.28 -22.50
C GLY A 291 -0.05 6.20 -23.64
N ASN A 292 -0.11 7.18 -24.54
CA ASN A 292 -1.08 7.15 -25.64
C ASN A 292 -0.62 6.20 -26.74
N GLY A 293 -1.54 5.51 -27.40
CA GLY A 293 -1.26 4.73 -28.59
C GLY A 293 -0.95 5.62 -29.79
N GLY A 294 -0.01 5.20 -30.64
CA GLY A 294 0.32 5.99 -31.83
C GLY A 294 -0.80 5.93 -32.87
N PRO A 295 -0.98 7.00 -33.65
CA PRO A 295 -2.05 7.08 -34.64
C PRO A 295 -1.87 6.02 -35.73
N SER A 296 -2.97 5.62 -36.37
CA SER A 296 -2.85 4.90 -37.63
C SER A 296 -2.37 5.84 -38.74
N THR A 297 -1.46 5.38 -39.60
CA THR A 297 -1.04 6.10 -40.81
C THR A 297 -1.62 5.54 -42.12
N ASP A 298 -2.34 4.40 -42.07
CA ASP A 298 -3.03 3.85 -43.23
C ASP A 298 -4.34 3.12 -42.87
N ALA A 299 -5.18 2.87 -43.88
CA ALA A 299 -6.46 2.18 -43.70
C ALA A 299 -6.34 0.66 -43.45
N LYS A 300 -5.12 0.11 -43.46
CA LYS A 300 -4.88 -1.35 -43.30
C LYS A 300 -4.54 -1.72 -41.86
N HIS A 301 -4.07 -0.77 -41.07
CA HIS A 301 -3.62 -0.99 -39.71
C HIS A 301 -4.43 -0.12 -38.74
N GLY A 302 -4.75 -0.67 -37.56
CA GLY A 302 -5.30 0.10 -36.46
C GLY A 302 -4.30 1.11 -35.90
N GLY A 303 -4.79 2.05 -35.10
CA GLY A 303 -3.94 2.79 -34.17
C GLY A 303 -3.42 1.85 -33.07
N GLY A 304 -2.37 2.28 -32.36
CA GLY A 304 -1.91 1.56 -31.18
C GLY A 304 -2.87 1.71 -30.00
N ASN A 305 -2.76 0.81 -29.03
CA ASN A 305 -3.51 0.89 -27.78
C ASN A 305 -2.88 1.88 -26.80
N GLY A 306 -3.71 2.46 -25.94
CA GLY A 306 -3.21 3.15 -24.76
C GLY A 306 -2.52 2.19 -23.80
N GLY A 307 -1.57 2.69 -23.02
CA GLY A 307 -0.92 1.95 -21.95
C GLY A 307 -1.79 1.90 -20.70
N GLY A 308 -1.88 0.73 -20.08
CA GLY A 308 -2.60 0.54 -18.81
C GLY A 308 -1.93 1.23 -17.62
N VAL A 309 -2.71 1.41 -16.55
CA VAL A 309 -2.25 1.99 -15.28
C VAL A 309 -2.51 1.00 -14.14
N LEU A 310 -1.44 0.51 -13.52
CA LEU A 310 -1.51 -0.31 -12.32
C LEU A 310 -1.08 0.50 -11.11
N ILE A 311 -1.91 0.53 -10.06
CA ILE A 311 -1.61 1.21 -8.81
C ILE A 311 -1.54 0.18 -7.70
N LYS A 312 -0.41 0.14 -7.02
CA LYS A 312 -0.16 -0.66 -5.83
C LYS A 312 -0.03 0.29 -4.65
N ASP A 313 -1.04 0.27 -3.78
CA ASP A 313 -1.03 1.00 -2.52
C ASP A 313 -1.19 0.01 -1.36
N PRO A 314 -0.11 -0.28 -0.61
CA PRO A 314 -0.19 -1.18 0.54
C PRO A 314 -0.92 -0.52 1.73
N SER A 315 -1.04 0.81 1.76
CA SER A 315 -1.60 1.54 2.91
C SER A 315 -3.14 1.61 2.91
N GLY A 316 -3.76 1.37 1.76
CA GLY A 316 -5.20 1.58 1.56
C GLY A 316 -5.64 3.05 1.68
N ALA A 317 -4.68 3.98 1.62
CA ALA A 317 -4.90 5.41 1.79
C ALA A 317 -4.15 6.16 0.68
N VAL A 318 -4.77 6.29 -0.48
CA VAL A 318 -4.34 7.22 -1.52
C VAL A 318 -4.92 8.61 -1.26
N GLY A 319 -4.09 9.64 -1.43
CA GLY A 319 -4.50 11.03 -1.37
C GLY A 319 -5.25 11.44 -2.63
N THR A 320 -4.86 12.55 -3.24
CA THR A 320 -5.45 12.97 -4.51
C THR A 320 -4.95 12.09 -5.64
N PHE A 321 -5.88 11.56 -6.44
CA PHE A 321 -5.59 10.81 -7.66
C PHE A 321 -6.09 11.64 -8.84
N ARG A 322 -5.20 12.06 -9.76
CA ARG A 322 -5.54 12.87 -10.93
C ARG A 322 -5.00 12.21 -12.18
N VAL A 323 -5.85 12.02 -13.18
CA VAL A 323 -5.46 11.50 -14.50
C VAL A 323 -6.05 12.39 -15.58
N GLU A 324 -5.20 12.85 -16.49
CA GLU A 324 -5.60 13.77 -17.57
C GLU A 324 -4.90 13.39 -18.88
N ARG A 325 -5.65 13.14 -19.96
CA ARG A 325 -5.11 12.84 -21.30
C ARG A 325 -4.06 11.71 -21.28
N TYR A 326 -4.37 10.62 -20.58
CA TYR A 326 -3.45 9.53 -20.34
C TYR A 326 -4.04 8.23 -20.89
N GLY A 327 -3.24 7.46 -21.63
CA GLY A 327 -3.68 6.18 -22.16
C GLY A 327 -4.71 6.28 -23.29
N ASP A 328 -4.75 7.40 -24.03
CA ASP A 328 -5.64 7.56 -25.17
C ASP A 328 -5.24 6.62 -26.30
N GLY A 329 -6.20 5.92 -26.90
CA GLY A 329 -5.96 5.13 -28.10
C GLY A 329 -5.57 6.01 -29.30
N GLY A 330 -4.72 5.49 -30.19
CA GLY A 330 -4.35 6.21 -31.39
C GLY A 330 -5.56 6.47 -32.30
N VAL A 331 -5.62 7.64 -32.93
CA VAL A 331 -6.68 7.96 -33.91
C VAL A 331 -6.62 6.99 -35.10
N GLY A 332 -7.75 6.37 -35.43
CA GLY A 332 -7.89 5.44 -36.57
C GLY A 332 -8.62 6.03 -37.78
N PHE A 333 -8.56 5.33 -38.93
CA PHE A 333 -9.24 5.70 -40.18
C PHE A 333 -10.65 5.09 -40.25
N ASP A 334 -11.69 5.90 -40.50
CA ASP A 334 -13.05 5.44 -40.84
C ASP A 334 -13.00 4.41 -41.99
N GLY A 335 -13.11 3.12 -41.64
CA GLY A 335 -12.94 1.97 -42.52
C GLY A 335 -13.95 1.85 -43.67
N CYS A 336 -14.72 2.90 -43.96
CA CYS A 336 -15.74 2.92 -45.00
C CYS A 336 -15.62 4.06 -46.03
N LYS A 337 -14.65 4.99 -45.94
CA LYS A 337 -14.52 6.08 -46.94
C LYS A 337 -13.09 6.40 -47.35
N VAL A 338 -12.89 6.55 -48.66
CA VAL A 338 -11.62 6.92 -49.32
C VAL A 338 -11.23 8.39 -49.13
N LYS A 339 -12.00 9.16 -48.34
CA LYS A 339 -11.66 10.54 -47.96
C LYS A 339 -11.71 10.68 -46.44
N PRO A 340 -10.66 11.26 -45.82
CA PRO A 340 -10.60 11.45 -44.38
C PRO A 340 -11.67 12.46 -43.98
N VAL A 341 -12.68 11.98 -43.27
CA VAL A 341 -13.57 12.82 -42.46
C VAL A 341 -13.28 12.41 -41.02
N THR A 342 -13.13 13.41 -40.15
CA THR A 342 -12.61 13.35 -38.77
C THR A 342 -13.51 12.57 -37.77
N ALA A 343 -14.03 11.41 -38.13
CA ALA A 343 -14.75 10.52 -37.22
C ALA A 343 -14.01 9.18 -37.12
N GLY A 344 -13.41 8.93 -35.96
CA GLY A 344 -12.46 7.85 -35.71
C GLY A 344 -13.09 6.45 -35.67
N THR A 345 -12.32 5.47 -36.14
CA THR A 345 -12.51 4.06 -35.76
C THR A 345 -11.89 3.81 -34.40
N ASP A 346 -12.47 2.83 -33.69
CA ASP A 346 -11.94 2.01 -32.59
C ASP A 346 -10.55 2.46 -32.13
N GLY A 347 -10.50 3.59 -31.41
CA GLY A 347 -9.31 3.97 -30.66
C GLY A 347 -8.95 2.79 -29.77
N GLY A 348 -7.68 2.42 -29.74
CA GLY A 348 -7.24 1.27 -28.97
C GLY A 348 -7.73 1.32 -27.52
N ASN A 349 -7.85 0.14 -26.89
CA ASN A 349 -8.47 0.01 -25.57
C ASN A 349 -7.87 1.07 -24.61
N GLY A 350 -8.75 1.89 -24.01
CA GLY A 350 -8.33 2.87 -23.00
C GLY A 350 -7.65 2.18 -21.82
N ALA A 351 -6.94 2.97 -21.02
CA ALA A 351 -6.17 2.43 -19.90
C ALA A 351 -7.07 1.62 -18.92
N GLU A 352 -6.67 0.39 -18.63
CA GLU A 352 -7.27 -0.42 -17.57
C GLU A 352 -6.69 0.02 -16.22
N LEU A 353 -7.57 0.36 -15.26
CA LEU A 353 -7.22 0.51 -13.85
C LEU A 353 -7.39 -0.84 -13.14
N GLY A 354 -6.28 -1.42 -12.68
CA GLY A 354 -6.32 -2.62 -11.84
C GLY A 354 -6.98 -2.33 -10.47
N PRO A 355 -7.74 -3.29 -9.89
CA PRO A 355 -8.58 -3.01 -8.72
C PRO A 355 -7.75 -2.91 -7.44
N ALA A 356 -7.63 -1.69 -6.90
CA ALA A 356 -7.53 -1.48 -5.46
C ALA A 356 -8.85 -0.84 -5.04
N GLY A 357 -9.58 -1.45 -4.09
CA GLY A 357 -10.93 -1.08 -3.66
C GLY A 357 -11.04 0.27 -2.93
N LEU A 358 -10.35 1.30 -3.41
CA LEU A 358 -10.27 2.61 -2.82
C LEU A 358 -11.18 3.59 -3.59
N PRO A 359 -11.92 4.46 -2.88
CA PRO A 359 -12.65 5.53 -3.52
C PRO A 359 -11.66 6.52 -4.16
N PHE A 360 -11.74 6.71 -5.47
CA PHE A 360 -10.96 7.72 -6.19
C PHE A 360 -11.87 8.72 -6.91
N THR A 361 -11.34 9.90 -7.22
CA THR A 361 -12.01 10.90 -8.05
C THR A 361 -11.18 11.10 -9.30
N ALA A 362 -11.62 10.55 -10.44
CA ALA A 362 -11.03 10.89 -11.73
C ALA A 362 -11.64 12.22 -12.20
N THR A 363 -10.80 13.19 -12.56
CA THR A 363 -11.26 14.49 -13.09
C THR A 363 -11.55 14.45 -14.59
N ASP A 364 -10.95 13.50 -15.32
CA ASP A 364 -11.17 13.26 -16.75
C ASP A 364 -11.27 11.75 -17.07
N SER A 365 -11.77 11.44 -18.28
CA SER A 365 -12.02 10.08 -18.76
C SER A 365 -10.73 9.25 -18.96
N PHE A 366 -10.73 7.99 -18.50
CA PHE A 366 -9.72 6.97 -18.85
C PHE A 366 -9.89 6.38 -20.26
N ASN A 367 -11.03 6.65 -20.88
CA ASN A 367 -11.33 6.27 -22.24
C ASN A 367 -11.40 7.56 -23.06
N GLY A 368 -10.34 7.84 -23.83
CA GLY A 368 -10.28 9.03 -24.68
C GLY A 368 -11.62 9.31 -25.35
N GLU A 369 -12.01 10.59 -25.40
CA GLU A 369 -13.30 11.09 -25.88
C GLU A 369 -13.57 10.83 -27.38
N ASN A 370 -12.87 9.87 -28.00
CA ASN A 370 -12.92 9.55 -29.42
C ASN A 370 -13.44 8.12 -29.72
N ALA A 371 -14.39 7.61 -28.94
CA ALA A 371 -15.37 6.69 -29.51
C ALA A 371 -16.46 7.55 -30.17
N GLY A 372 -16.29 7.86 -31.47
CA GLY A 372 -17.12 8.85 -32.16
C GLY A 372 -18.64 8.62 -32.02
N ASP A 373 -19.33 9.62 -31.47
CA ASP A 373 -20.79 9.68 -31.37
C ASP A 373 -21.43 9.95 -32.75
N GLY A 374 -22.07 8.93 -33.34
CA GLY A 374 -23.00 9.11 -34.45
C GLY A 374 -24.32 8.35 -34.20
N ASN A 375 -25.42 9.06 -33.91
CA ASN A 375 -26.77 8.49 -33.67
C ASN A 375 -27.87 9.42 -34.28
N PRO A 376 -29.16 9.02 -34.55
CA PRO A 376 -30.17 8.54 -33.55
C PRO A 376 -31.31 7.60 -34.12
N PRO A 377 -32.54 7.44 -33.54
CA PRO A 377 -33.01 6.49 -32.50
C PRO A 377 -34.21 5.55 -32.89
N GLY A 378 -34.49 4.47 -32.12
CA GLY A 378 -35.75 3.67 -32.20
C GLY A 378 -36.00 2.66 -31.04
N ALA A 379 -37.16 2.78 -30.36
CA ALA A 379 -37.65 2.24 -29.05
C ALA A 379 -37.83 0.68 -28.91
N ARG A 380 -37.42 -0.01 -27.82
CA ARG A 380 -38.01 -0.32 -26.44
C ARG A 380 -39.23 -1.31 -26.40
N PRO A 381 -39.54 -2.10 -25.31
CA PRO A 381 -39.19 -1.95 -23.86
C PRO A 381 -38.92 -3.22 -22.97
N GLY A 382 -38.39 -2.99 -21.74
CA GLY A 382 -38.55 -3.80 -20.50
C GLY A 382 -37.25 -4.50 -20.00
N GLY A 383 -36.72 -4.40 -18.78
CA GLY A 383 -37.09 -3.78 -17.51
C GLY A 383 -36.76 -4.74 -16.36
N HIS A 384 -35.76 -4.46 -15.50
CA HIS A 384 -35.75 -4.86 -14.09
C HIS A 384 -34.70 -4.10 -13.24
N GLN A 385 -35.16 -3.69 -12.07
CA GLN A 385 -34.49 -2.92 -11.02
C GLN A 385 -34.23 -3.79 -9.77
N ARG A 386 -33.12 -3.51 -9.06
CA ARG A 386 -32.83 -3.58 -7.59
C ARG A 386 -32.31 -4.92 -6.96
N PRO A 387 -31.63 -4.89 -5.77
CA PRO A 387 -31.36 -3.77 -4.85
C PRO A 387 -29.87 -3.56 -4.44
N GLU A 388 -29.56 -2.34 -3.97
CA GLU A 388 -28.29 -1.95 -3.35
C GLU A 388 -28.14 -2.40 -1.88
N PRO A 389 -26.90 -2.44 -1.36
CA PRO A 389 -26.55 -1.89 -0.06
C PRO A 389 -25.74 -0.58 -0.20
N ILE A 390 -26.01 0.31 0.75
CA ILE A 390 -25.59 1.71 0.81
C ILE A 390 -24.06 1.84 0.91
N GLY A 391 -23.46 2.52 -0.06
CA GLY A 391 -22.07 2.99 -0.06
C GLY A 391 -21.78 3.62 -1.43
N LYS A 392 -21.89 4.95 -1.52
CA LYS A 392 -21.78 5.73 -2.76
C LYS A 392 -20.53 5.37 -3.58
N PHE A 393 -20.73 4.64 -4.67
CA PHE A 393 -19.83 4.61 -5.82
C PHE A 393 -20.30 5.67 -6.83
N VAL A 394 -19.37 6.49 -7.31
CA VAL A 394 -19.52 7.45 -8.43
C VAL A 394 -18.28 7.14 -9.28
N ASN A 395 -18.28 6.72 -10.55
CA ASN A 395 -19.27 6.56 -11.59
C ASN A 395 -18.94 5.30 -12.42
N SER A 396 -19.93 4.87 -13.19
CA SER A 396 -19.87 3.87 -14.26
C SER A 396 -18.78 4.17 -15.30
N PHE A 397 -17.82 3.26 -15.48
CA PHE A 397 -17.07 3.14 -16.73
C PHE A 397 -17.94 2.35 -17.71
N GLY A 398 -18.42 3.00 -18.76
CA GLY A 398 -19.16 2.32 -19.82
C GLY A 398 -18.24 1.36 -20.56
N SER A 399 -18.58 0.07 -20.58
CA SER A 399 -17.97 -0.88 -21.51
C SER A 399 -18.29 -0.42 -22.94
N GLY A 400 -17.27 0.05 -23.67
CA GLY A 400 -17.40 0.34 -25.10
C GLY A 400 -17.89 -0.91 -25.84
N SER A 401 -18.91 -0.74 -26.69
CA SER A 401 -19.40 -1.81 -27.55
C SER A 401 -18.52 -1.89 -28.80
N PHE A 402 -18.04 -3.08 -29.16
CA PHE A 402 -17.30 -3.32 -30.39
C PHE A 402 -18.13 -2.91 -31.64
N GLY A 403 -17.49 -2.22 -32.58
CA GLY A 403 -18.08 -1.86 -33.87
C GLY A 403 -18.40 -3.08 -34.74
N LYS A 404 -19.48 -3.00 -35.53
CA LYS A 404 -19.80 -4.04 -36.53
C LYS A 404 -18.79 -4.01 -37.69
N GLN A 405 -18.36 -5.20 -38.11
CA GLN A 405 -17.62 -5.39 -39.37
C GLN A 405 -18.45 -4.95 -40.60
N CYS A 406 -17.77 -4.37 -41.59
CA CYS A 406 -18.35 -3.96 -42.88
C CYS A 406 -19.10 -5.13 -43.56
N PRO A 407 -20.23 -4.87 -44.25
CA PRO A 407 -21.05 -5.93 -44.80
C PRO A 407 -20.36 -6.63 -45.98
N GLY A 408 -19.82 -7.82 -45.72
CA GLY A 408 -19.54 -8.84 -46.73
C GLY A 408 -20.71 -9.82 -46.84
N THR A 409 -21.23 -10.01 -48.04
CA THR A 409 -22.25 -11.02 -48.38
C THR A 409 -21.75 -12.44 -48.09
N LEU A 410 -22.16 -13.02 -46.95
CA LEU A 410 -22.08 -14.45 -46.68
C LEU A 410 -23.40 -14.93 -46.04
N ALA A 411 -23.91 -16.03 -46.59
CA ALA A 411 -25.23 -16.59 -46.30
C ALA A 411 -25.38 -17.05 -44.83
N THR A 412 -26.59 -16.87 -44.31
CA THR A 412 -27.00 -17.18 -42.93
C THR A 412 -27.07 -18.69 -42.68
N PRO A 413 -26.46 -19.25 -41.61
CA PRO A 413 -26.79 -20.59 -41.13
C PRO A 413 -28.05 -20.57 -40.24
N PRO A 414 -28.79 -21.70 -40.11
CA PRO A 414 -30.08 -21.74 -39.46
C PRO A 414 -29.98 -21.65 -37.93
N LYS A 415 -30.96 -20.95 -37.35
CA LYS A 415 -31.13 -20.64 -35.94
C LYS A 415 -31.51 -21.88 -35.13
N THR A 416 -30.58 -22.42 -34.35
CA THR A 416 -30.88 -23.44 -33.33
C THR A 416 -31.40 -22.76 -32.06
N SER A 417 -32.55 -23.24 -31.60
CA SER A 417 -33.28 -22.78 -30.40
C SER A 417 -32.58 -23.23 -29.12
N THR A 418 -32.25 -22.29 -28.23
CA THR A 418 -31.92 -22.57 -26.83
C THR A 418 -32.60 -21.58 -25.89
N THR A 419 -33.44 -22.13 -25.04
CA THR A 419 -34.13 -21.50 -23.90
C THR A 419 -33.13 -21.07 -22.81
N PRO A 420 -33.29 -19.90 -22.15
CA PRO A 420 -32.43 -19.52 -21.03
C PRO A 420 -32.70 -20.38 -19.78
N ALA A 421 -31.61 -20.90 -19.19
CA ALA A 421 -31.63 -21.64 -17.92
C ALA A 421 -31.71 -20.70 -16.70
N THR A 422 -32.40 -21.20 -15.68
CA THR A 422 -32.83 -20.60 -14.43
C THR A 422 -31.71 -20.20 -13.46
N ASN A 423 -31.93 -19.14 -12.68
CA ASN A 423 -31.22 -18.85 -11.43
C ASN A 423 -31.40 -20.02 -10.45
N THR A 424 -30.44 -20.94 -10.43
CA THR A 424 -30.47 -22.10 -9.54
C THR A 424 -30.17 -21.64 -8.11
N SER A 425 -31.20 -21.52 -7.28
CA SER A 425 -31.00 -21.40 -5.83
C SER A 425 -30.41 -22.71 -5.30
N TYR A 426 -29.58 -22.67 -4.26
CA TYR A 426 -28.96 -23.85 -3.65
C TYR A 426 -29.49 -24.06 -2.23
N THR A 427 -29.70 -25.32 -1.86
CA THR A 427 -29.92 -25.76 -0.49
C THR A 427 -28.63 -26.38 0.04
N CYS A 428 -28.14 -25.85 1.17
CA CYS A 428 -26.94 -26.33 1.84
C CYS A 428 -27.32 -27.31 2.93
N GLY A 429 -26.66 -28.48 2.98
CA GLY A 429 -26.94 -29.43 4.04
C GLY A 429 -26.12 -30.72 3.94
N GLY A 430 -26.00 -31.40 5.07
CA GLY A 430 -25.16 -32.58 5.23
C GLY A 430 -24.05 -32.37 6.25
N PRO A 431 -23.17 -33.37 6.43
CA PRO A 431 -22.05 -33.23 7.35
C PRO A 431 -21.04 -32.21 6.85
N GLU A 432 -20.50 -31.42 7.78
CA GLU A 432 -19.38 -30.53 7.52
C GLU A 432 -18.10 -31.33 7.24
N THR A 433 -17.31 -30.86 6.28
CA THR A 433 -16.04 -31.47 5.90
C THR A 433 -15.00 -30.40 5.59
N LYS A 434 -13.72 -30.67 5.86
CA LYS A 434 -12.62 -29.82 5.39
C LYS A 434 -12.28 -30.17 3.94
N ILE A 435 -12.42 -29.19 3.05
CA ILE A 435 -12.03 -29.34 1.64
C ILE A 435 -10.58 -28.89 1.39
N LEU A 436 -10.05 -28.06 2.28
CA LEU A 436 -8.66 -27.63 2.32
C LEU A 436 -8.18 -27.61 3.78
N ASP A 437 -6.97 -28.10 4.01
CA ASP A 437 -6.22 -27.94 5.25
C ASP A 437 -4.72 -27.98 4.90
N THR A 438 -4.08 -26.82 4.85
CA THR A 438 -2.63 -26.73 4.62
C THR A 438 -1.81 -26.64 5.90
N SER A 439 -2.45 -26.69 7.07
CA SER A 439 -1.74 -26.57 8.35
C SER A 439 -1.10 -27.89 8.79
N ASN A 440 -0.13 -27.77 9.69
CA ASN A 440 0.46 -28.87 10.46
C ASN A 440 0.92 -28.33 11.83
N GLY A 441 1.53 -29.21 12.64
CA GLY A 441 2.03 -28.85 13.99
C GLY A 441 3.54 -28.59 14.05
N PHE A 442 4.19 -28.33 12.92
CA PHE A 442 5.61 -27.98 12.89
C PHE A 442 5.81 -26.47 13.12
N ALA A 443 7.06 -26.07 13.34
CA ALA A 443 7.42 -24.66 13.41
C ALA A 443 7.02 -23.94 12.12
N VAL A 444 6.71 -22.65 12.24
CA VAL A 444 6.25 -21.83 11.13
C VAL A 444 7.19 -20.64 10.90
N GLU A 445 7.23 -20.20 9.66
CA GLU A 445 7.79 -18.94 9.18
C GLU A 445 6.63 -18.11 8.61
N ASP A 446 6.87 -16.84 8.29
CA ASP A 446 5.86 -15.99 7.66
C ASP A 446 5.99 -15.97 6.12
N ASP A 447 5.37 -14.99 5.45
CA ASP A 447 5.33 -14.85 3.98
C ASP A 447 4.63 -15.99 3.20
N GLY A 448 3.56 -16.56 3.77
CA GLY A 448 2.77 -17.62 3.18
C GLY A 448 2.11 -17.29 1.83
N THR A 449 2.32 -18.15 0.83
CA THR A 449 1.63 -18.02 -0.47
C THR A 449 0.22 -18.61 -0.45
N ALA A 450 -0.71 -18.02 -1.21
CA ALA A 450 -2.11 -18.44 -1.27
C ALA A 450 -2.30 -19.90 -1.75
N PRO A 451 -2.80 -20.83 -0.90
CA PRO A 451 -3.01 -22.22 -1.29
C PRO A 451 -4.19 -22.37 -2.25
N SER A 452 -4.06 -23.29 -3.21
CA SER A 452 -5.10 -23.59 -4.22
C SER A 452 -5.80 -24.91 -3.94
N PHE A 453 -7.10 -24.99 -4.21
CA PHE A 453 -7.90 -26.22 -4.07
C PHE A 453 -8.99 -26.31 -5.15
N SER A 454 -9.55 -27.51 -5.33
CA SER A 454 -10.60 -27.79 -6.30
C SER A 454 -11.77 -28.52 -5.64
N THR A 455 -12.99 -28.18 -6.03
CA THR A 455 -14.20 -28.90 -5.60
C THR A 455 -14.46 -30.19 -6.39
N ASN A 456 -13.63 -30.49 -7.40
CA ASN A 456 -13.72 -31.68 -8.25
C ASN A 456 -15.12 -31.89 -8.87
N GLY A 457 -15.74 -30.80 -9.33
CA GLY A 457 -17.04 -30.82 -10.02
C GLY A 457 -18.25 -31.01 -9.10
N LYS A 458 -18.08 -30.78 -7.79
CA LYS A 458 -19.16 -30.77 -6.81
C LYS A 458 -19.36 -29.36 -6.28
N ALA A 459 -20.63 -28.98 -6.07
CA ALA A 459 -20.98 -27.71 -5.45
C ALA A 459 -21.01 -27.85 -3.92
N TYR A 460 -20.47 -26.85 -3.23
CA TYR A 460 -20.41 -26.79 -1.78
C TYR A 460 -20.80 -25.42 -1.26
N CYS A 461 -21.41 -25.37 -0.07
CA CYS A 461 -21.56 -24.14 0.67
C CYS A 461 -20.41 -24.02 1.66
N VAL A 462 -19.71 -22.89 1.63
CA VAL A 462 -18.65 -22.58 2.58
C VAL A 462 -19.28 -22.31 3.95
N VAL A 463 -18.71 -22.91 4.99
CA VAL A 463 -19.14 -22.73 6.39
C VAL A 463 -18.15 -21.85 7.13
N GLN A 464 -16.86 -22.13 6.96
CA GLN A 464 -15.80 -21.41 7.64
C GLN A 464 -14.53 -21.38 6.79
N ILE A 465 -13.80 -20.28 6.87
CA ILE A 465 -12.42 -20.19 6.40
C ILE A 465 -11.57 -19.72 7.58
N SER A 466 -10.37 -20.28 7.75
CA SER A 466 -9.42 -19.84 8.76
C SER A 466 -8.00 -19.78 8.21
N THR A 467 -7.27 -18.73 8.61
CA THR A 467 -5.84 -18.54 8.36
C THR A 467 -5.08 -18.38 9.69
N TYR A 468 -3.77 -18.59 9.66
CA TYR A 468 -2.91 -18.55 10.86
C TYR A 468 -1.76 -17.55 10.67
N HIS A 469 -1.55 -16.67 11.64
CA HIS A 469 -0.62 -15.54 11.63
C HIS A 469 0.15 -15.50 12.95
N TRP A 470 1.09 -16.43 13.12
CA TRP A 470 1.94 -16.46 14.31
C TRP A 470 2.85 -15.23 14.38
N ASN A 471 3.42 -14.78 13.25
CA ASN A 471 4.15 -13.54 13.09
C ASN A 471 5.23 -13.32 14.16
N ASP A 472 6.23 -14.20 14.19
CA ASP A 472 7.28 -14.23 15.23
C ASP A 472 6.79 -14.27 16.70
N GLY A 473 5.50 -14.59 16.90
CA GLY A 473 4.83 -14.61 18.19
C GLY A 473 4.14 -13.32 18.61
N ASP A 474 4.11 -12.31 17.73
CA ASP A 474 3.40 -11.05 17.94
C ASP A 474 1.92 -11.12 17.49
N GLY A 475 1.60 -12.08 16.61
CA GLY A 475 0.29 -12.16 15.97
C GLY A 475 0.04 -11.03 14.97
N GLU A 476 -1.18 -10.92 14.43
CA GLU A 476 -1.56 -9.80 13.56
C GLU A 476 -3.03 -9.41 13.75
N PRO A 477 -3.38 -8.11 13.86
CA PRO A 477 -4.76 -7.64 13.86
C PRO A 477 -5.58 -8.19 12.66
N PRO A 478 -6.78 -8.76 12.90
CA PRO A 478 -7.58 -9.41 11.86
C PRO A 478 -7.91 -8.52 10.67
N GLY A 479 -7.48 -8.96 9.48
CA GLY A 479 -7.79 -8.36 8.19
C GLY A 479 -8.97 -9.02 7.50
N THR A 480 -8.81 -9.38 6.22
CA THR A 480 -9.85 -10.03 5.41
C THR A 480 -9.37 -11.31 4.75
N ILE A 481 -10.21 -12.33 4.74
CA ILE A 481 -9.99 -13.56 3.99
C ILE A 481 -10.91 -13.57 2.75
N ALA A 482 -10.42 -14.12 1.64
CA ALA A 482 -11.11 -14.19 0.36
C ALA A 482 -10.92 -15.54 -0.34
N LEU A 483 -11.84 -15.86 -1.25
CA LEU A 483 -11.69 -16.97 -2.20
C LEU A 483 -11.61 -16.42 -3.62
N GLU A 484 -10.53 -16.71 -4.32
CA GLU A 484 -10.30 -16.26 -5.70
C GLU A 484 -10.42 -17.40 -6.70
N SER A 485 -11.04 -17.12 -7.84
CA SER A 485 -11.14 -18.04 -8.96
C SER A 485 -10.60 -17.38 -10.23
N GLY A 486 -10.43 -18.14 -11.32
CA GLY A 486 -10.09 -17.56 -12.63
C GLY A 486 -11.15 -16.59 -13.19
N LYS A 487 -12.33 -16.50 -12.57
CA LYS A 487 -13.40 -15.55 -12.91
C LYS A 487 -13.43 -14.31 -12.00
N GLY A 488 -12.49 -14.20 -11.07
CA GLY A 488 -12.41 -13.14 -10.06
C GLY A 488 -12.62 -13.64 -8.62
N THR A 489 -12.58 -12.70 -7.68
CA THR A 489 -12.77 -12.91 -6.24
C THR A 489 -14.25 -13.07 -5.89
N LEU A 490 -14.60 -14.13 -5.14
CA LEU A 490 -15.99 -14.41 -4.75
C LEU A 490 -16.49 -13.47 -3.66
N GLY A 491 -15.58 -13.00 -2.82
CA GLY A 491 -15.83 -12.02 -1.77
C GLY A 491 -14.57 -11.79 -0.94
N LYS A 492 -14.51 -10.64 -0.28
CA LYS A 492 -13.52 -10.30 0.75
C LYS A 492 -14.28 -10.12 2.05
N TRP A 493 -14.02 -10.98 3.03
CA TRP A 493 -14.80 -11.03 4.26
C TRP A 493 -13.92 -10.65 5.45
N PRO A 494 -14.37 -9.73 6.32
CA PRO A 494 -13.62 -9.36 7.52
C PRO A 494 -13.49 -10.56 8.45
N ALA A 495 -12.27 -10.87 8.87
CA ALA A 495 -11.98 -11.95 9.79
C ALA A 495 -12.15 -11.49 11.24
N THR A 496 -12.45 -12.46 12.12
CA THR A 496 -12.34 -12.30 13.56
C THR A 496 -11.08 -12.99 14.05
N GLY A 497 -10.34 -12.31 14.94
CA GLY A 497 -9.12 -12.82 15.54
C GLY A 497 -9.40 -13.60 16.83
N SER A 498 -8.67 -14.69 17.02
CA SER A 498 -8.60 -15.39 18.29
C SER A 498 -7.15 -15.78 18.60
N VAL A 499 -6.90 -16.13 19.86
CA VAL A 499 -5.59 -16.60 20.31
C VAL A 499 -5.16 -17.85 19.54
N GLY A 500 -3.85 -17.95 19.28
CA GLY A 500 -3.16 -19.11 18.71
C GLY A 500 -3.10 -20.29 19.67
N GLU A 501 -2.46 -21.37 19.21
CA GLU A 501 -2.20 -22.52 20.07
C GLU A 501 -1.18 -22.15 21.18
N PRO A 502 -1.40 -22.55 22.43
CA PRO A 502 -0.41 -22.37 23.49
C PRO A 502 0.88 -23.14 23.19
N ASP A 503 2.02 -22.48 23.36
CA ASP A 503 3.36 -23.07 23.22
C ASP A 503 4.21 -22.80 24.48
N PRO A 504 4.01 -23.56 25.57
CA PRO A 504 4.77 -23.36 26.80
C PRO A 504 6.24 -23.77 26.64
N PRO A 505 7.20 -23.04 27.23
CA PRO A 505 7.01 -21.93 28.17
C PRO A 505 6.88 -20.55 27.52
N THR A 506 7.09 -20.43 26.21
CA THR A 506 7.23 -19.15 25.49
C THR A 506 5.90 -18.41 25.41
N TYR A 507 4.82 -19.10 25.04
CA TYR A 507 3.46 -18.56 24.88
C TYR A 507 2.43 -19.43 25.61
N PRO A 508 2.43 -19.44 26.95
CA PRO A 508 1.58 -20.34 27.74
C PRO A 508 0.08 -20.13 27.55
N ASN A 509 -0.34 -18.98 27.01
CA ASN A 509 -1.73 -18.64 26.70
C ASN A 509 -2.01 -18.52 25.20
N GLY A 510 -1.03 -18.89 24.35
CA GLY A 510 -1.08 -18.67 22.89
C GLY A 510 -0.82 -17.22 22.49
N VAL A 511 -0.56 -17.02 21.20
CA VAL A 511 -0.28 -15.71 20.60
C VAL A 511 -1.60 -14.98 20.29
N PRO A 512 -1.82 -13.74 20.75
CA PRO A 512 -3.04 -12.98 20.43
C PRO A 512 -3.25 -12.82 18.91
N ASN A 513 -4.50 -12.92 18.45
CA ASN A 513 -4.90 -12.78 17.04
C ASN A 513 -4.19 -13.70 16.04
N ALA A 514 -3.50 -14.76 16.47
CA ALA A 514 -2.84 -15.65 15.52
C ALA A 514 -3.83 -16.47 14.68
N ASN A 515 -5.06 -16.68 15.13
CA ASN A 515 -6.08 -17.34 14.31
C ASN A 515 -7.05 -16.31 13.73
N TRP A 516 -7.14 -16.24 12.41
CA TRP A 516 -8.16 -15.45 11.72
C TRP A 516 -9.24 -16.38 11.21
N THR A 517 -10.50 -16.00 11.42
CA THR A 517 -11.65 -16.84 11.05
C THR A 517 -12.77 -16.01 10.43
N VAL A 518 -13.36 -16.53 9.35
CA VAL A 518 -14.62 -16.05 8.78
C VAL A 518 -15.63 -17.17 8.82
N THR A 519 -16.84 -16.90 9.31
CA THR A 519 -17.96 -17.85 9.33
C THR A 519 -19.10 -17.39 8.43
N PHE A 520 -19.76 -18.34 7.78
CA PHE A 520 -20.81 -18.09 6.80
C PHE A 520 -22.13 -18.74 7.19
N SER A 521 -23.24 -18.08 6.87
CA SER A 521 -24.56 -18.70 6.98
C SER A 521 -24.77 -19.69 5.84
N THR A 522 -25.15 -20.92 6.19
CA THR A 522 -25.56 -21.94 5.21
C THR A 522 -27.04 -21.85 4.84
N SER A 523 -27.84 -21.03 5.52
CA SER A 523 -29.28 -20.86 5.28
C SER A 523 -29.65 -19.51 4.65
N THR A 524 -28.90 -18.45 4.95
CA THR A 524 -29.18 -17.10 4.48
C THR A 524 -28.05 -16.62 3.57
N LYS A 525 -28.32 -16.54 2.26
CA LYS A 525 -27.33 -16.15 1.22
C LYS A 525 -26.01 -16.94 1.34
N PRO A 526 -26.06 -18.27 1.17
CA PRO A 526 -24.86 -19.10 1.28
C PRO A 526 -23.83 -18.75 0.22
N VAL A 527 -22.55 -18.83 0.60
CA VAL A 527 -21.43 -18.73 -0.34
C VAL A 527 -21.24 -20.10 -0.97
N VAL A 528 -21.60 -20.24 -2.25
CA VAL A 528 -21.50 -21.49 -3.00
C VAL A 528 -20.24 -21.49 -3.85
N ILE A 529 -19.45 -22.56 -3.75
CA ILE A 529 -18.25 -22.79 -4.54
C ILE A 529 -18.41 -24.04 -5.41
N ASP A 530 -17.97 -23.94 -6.67
CA ASP A 530 -17.92 -25.02 -7.65
C ASP A 530 -16.83 -24.73 -8.68
N GLY A 531 -15.68 -25.40 -8.54
CA GLY A 531 -14.50 -25.19 -9.38
C GLY A 531 -13.20 -25.12 -8.58
N THR A 532 -12.22 -24.43 -9.16
CA THR A 532 -10.89 -24.24 -8.57
C THR A 532 -10.78 -22.85 -7.97
N TYR A 533 -10.24 -22.79 -6.75
CA TYR A 533 -10.13 -21.58 -5.95
C TYR A 533 -8.77 -21.46 -5.27
N LYS A 534 -8.42 -20.23 -4.88
CA LYS A 534 -7.32 -19.90 -3.98
C LYS A 534 -7.87 -19.30 -2.69
N CYS A 535 -7.31 -19.70 -1.55
CA CYS A 535 -7.50 -19.00 -0.29
C CYS A 535 -6.54 -17.82 -0.26
N VAL A 536 -7.05 -16.61 -0.07
CA VAL A 536 -6.26 -15.37 -0.09
C VAL A 536 -6.52 -14.60 1.18
N ASP A 537 -5.45 -14.12 1.80
CA ASP A 537 -5.49 -13.25 2.97
C ASP A 537 -5.02 -11.83 2.61
N SER A 538 -5.43 -10.83 3.38
CA SER A 538 -5.05 -9.43 3.17
C SER A 538 -3.64 -9.07 3.61
N ASP A 539 -3.01 -9.88 4.47
CA ASP A 539 -1.65 -9.70 4.96
C ASP A 539 -0.83 -10.99 4.79
N PRO A 540 -0.38 -11.28 3.55
CA PRO A 540 0.44 -12.46 3.30
C PRO A 540 1.80 -12.40 3.99
N SER A 541 2.31 -11.22 4.35
CA SER A 541 3.60 -11.08 5.01
C SER A 541 3.63 -11.63 6.43
N THR A 542 2.48 -11.73 7.10
CA THR A 542 2.36 -12.33 8.44
C THR A 542 1.73 -13.72 8.40
N TRP A 543 1.45 -14.25 7.21
CA TRP A 543 0.73 -15.51 7.05
C TRP A 543 1.68 -16.69 7.26
N SER A 544 1.44 -17.44 8.33
CA SER A 544 2.29 -18.57 8.71
C SER A 544 2.27 -19.68 7.67
N GLN A 545 3.46 -20.17 7.34
CA GLN A 545 3.75 -21.27 6.44
C GLN A 545 4.92 -22.10 6.96
N ASN A 546 5.13 -23.28 6.38
CA ASN A 546 6.40 -23.99 6.45
C ASN A 546 6.62 -24.90 5.24
N GLU A 547 7.80 -25.47 5.13
CA GLU A 547 8.17 -26.39 4.04
C GLU A 547 7.55 -27.78 4.20
N GLU A 548 7.14 -28.15 5.42
CA GLU A 548 6.54 -29.44 5.71
C GLU A 548 5.18 -29.61 5.00
N PRO A 549 4.91 -30.78 4.40
CA PRO A 549 3.58 -31.08 3.89
C PRO A 549 2.54 -31.02 5.02
N PRO A 550 1.33 -30.49 4.76
CA PRO A 550 0.80 -30.13 3.44
C PRO A 550 1.10 -28.69 2.96
N SER A 551 1.76 -27.85 3.78
CA SER A 551 1.99 -26.43 3.50
C SER A 551 2.91 -26.18 2.30
N LYS A 552 4.17 -26.66 2.33
CA LYS A 552 5.16 -26.47 1.24
C LYS A 552 5.29 -25.00 0.78
N GLY A 553 5.47 -24.07 1.73
CA GLY A 553 5.56 -22.63 1.44
C GLY A 553 4.20 -21.94 1.23
N GLN A 554 3.09 -22.65 1.41
CA GLN A 554 1.74 -22.08 1.32
C GLN A 554 1.24 -21.68 2.71
N GLY A 555 0.59 -20.53 2.79
CA GLY A 555 -0.03 -20.08 4.02
C GLY A 555 -0.99 -21.12 4.59
N PHE A 556 -1.00 -21.27 5.90
CA PHE A 556 -1.90 -22.16 6.61
C PHE A 556 -3.34 -21.66 6.41
N CYS A 557 -4.14 -22.42 5.63
CA CYS A 557 -5.54 -22.16 5.36
C CYS A 557 -6.36 -23.42 5.58
N LYS A 558 -7.50 -23.27 6.25
CA LYS A 558 -8.50 -24.31 6.42
C LYS A 558 -9.83 -23.83 5.89
N ILE A 559 -10.52 -24.68 5.13
CA ILE A 559 -11.85 -24.38 4.57
C ILE A 559 -12.78 -25.52 4.89
N TRP A 560 -13.85 -25.19 5.63
CA TRP A 560 -14.93 -26.10 5.97
C TRP A 560 -16.13 -25.84 5.07
N VAL A 561 -16.74 -26.91 4.61
CA VAL A 561 -17.86 -26.89 3.67
C VAL A 561 -18.91 -27.93 4.00
N VAL A 562 -20.14 -27.67 3.55
CA VAL A 562 -21.22 -28.65 3.48
C VAL A 562 -21.68 -28.83 2.02
N PRO A 563 -22.20 -30.00 1.62
CA PRO A 563 -22.74 -30.18 0.27
C PRO A 563 -23.81 -29.15 -0.11
N ALA A 564 -23.75 -28.64 -1.34
CA ALA A 564 -24.77 -27.77 -1.91
C ALA A 564 -25.56 -28.55 -2.99
N LYS A 565 -26.89 -28.48 -2.93
CA LYS A 565 -27.78 -29.05 -3.94
C LYS A 565 -28.59 -27.95 -4.60
N PRO A 566 -28.78 -27.96 -5.93
CA PRO A 566 -29.81 -27.15 -6.57
C PRO A 566 -31.14 -27.30 -5.82
N ALA A 567 -31.74 -26.20 -5.39
CA ALA A 567 -33.10 -26.18 -4.91
C ALA A 567 -34.00 -26.49 -6.12
N GLY A 568 -34.77 -27.56 -6.00
CA GLY A 568 -35.66 -28.05 -7.05
C GLY A 568 -36.88 -27.17 -7.29
#